data_AF-A0A848KL04-F1
#
_entry.id   AF-A0A848KL04-F1
#
_cell.length_a   1.000
_cell.length_b   1.000
_cell.length_c   1.000
_cell.angle_alpha   90.00
_cell.angle_beta   90.00
_cell.angle_gamma   90.00
#
_symmetry.space_group_name_H-M   'P 1'
#
loop_
_entity.id
_entity.type
_entity.pdbx_description
1 polymer ?
#
loop_
_entity_poly.entity_id
_entity_poly.type
_entity_poly.pdbx_seq_one_letter_code
_entity_poly.pdbx_strand_id
1 'polypeptide(L)'
;MTDNDFGEFDPAELAAAEQLDREISDTFAGHPSVGSDPTVLWLASSLRVTPPAKLGRRIGAAVRRSDRPRPLMQYAALALAAVFLWHGVTNLLLTDWIARNIGEPGHHALIELGFAMMAAAVAVGAAGLRKRWTPIGVGAGVPLGVLLGAHGSTEVTVFAWGAALHITEGVLAITMFVVWWRYSGASRREGKV
;
A
#
# COMPACT_ATOMS: atom_id res chain seq x y z
N MET A 1 18.68 -62.43 37.79
CA MET A 1 19.28 -61.21 38.35
C MET A 1 20.18 -60.69 37.26
N THR A 2 19.67 -59.76 36.46
CA THR A 2 20.33 -59.25 35.24
C THR A 2 21.17 -58.04 35.62
N ASP A 3 22.49 -58.23 35.70
CA ASP A 3 23.44 -57.12 35.76
C ASP A 3 23.45 -56.43 34.40
N ASN A 4 22.70 -55.34 34.30
CA ASN A 4 22.85 -54.39 33.20
C ASN A 4 24.10 -53.55 33.47
N ASP A 5 25.24 -54.02 32.97
CA ASP A 5 26.48 -53.27 32.90
C ASP A 5 26.35 -52.20 31.80
N PHE A 6 25.73 -51.07 32.15
CA PHE A 6 25.87 -49.85 31.36
C PHE A 6 27.28 -49.33 31.59
N GLY A 7 28.22 -49.77 30.73
CA GLY A 7 29.61 -49.36 30.79
C GLY A 7 29.76 -47.84 30.99
N GLU A 8 30.72 -47.47 31.83
CA GLU A 8 31.08 -46.09 32.14
C GLU A 8 31.26 -45.31 30.83
N PHE A 9 30.42 -44.30 30.59
CA PHE A 9 30.43 -43.52 29.34
C PHE A 9 31.80 -42.86 29.13
N ASP A 10 32.31 -42.89 27.90
CA ASP A 10 33.53 -42.20 27.53
C ASP A 10 33.39 -40.69 27.83
N PRO A 11 34.28 -40.10 28.66
CA PRO A 11 34.27 -38.66 28.94
C PRO A 11 34.27 -37.78 27.69
N ALA A 12 34.86 -38.27 26.58
CA ALA A 12 34.87 -37.56 25.31
C ALA A 12 33.49 -37.53 24.64
N GLU A 13 32.73 -38.64 24.68
CA GLU A 13 31.35 -38.67 24.19
C GLU A 13 30.43 -37.77 25.02
N LEU A 14 30.60 -37.77 26.34
CA LEU A 14 29.82 -36.91 27.23
C LEU A 14 30.04 -35.42 26.92
N ALA A 15 31.31 -35.01 26.74
CA ALA A 15 31.65 -33.63 26.41
C ALA A 15 31.11 -33.21 25.03
N ALA A 16 31.14 -34.12 24.04
CA ALA A 16 30.57 -33.86 22.72
C ALA A 16 29.04 -33.70 22.77
N ALA A 17 28.35 -34.53 23.57
CA ALA A 17 26.91 -34.42 23.79
C ALA A 17 26.53 -33.09 24.47
N GLU A 18 27.24 -32.69 25.53
CA GLU A 18 27.02 -31.40 26.20
C GLU A 18 27.32 -30.20 25.30
N GLN A 19 28.26 -30.33 24.37
CA GLN A 19 28.54 -29.30 23.37
C GLN A 19 27.41 -29.18 22.35
N LEU A 20 26.88 -30.31 21.87
CA LEU A 20 25.73 -30.35 20.97
C LEU A 20 24.47 -29.77 21.64
N ASP A 21 24.21 -30.10 22.90
CA ASP A 21 23.06 -29.59 23.66
C ASP A 21 23.12 -28.06 23.85
N ARG A 22 24.32 -27.53 24.06
CA ARG A 22 24.56 -26.07 24.09
C ARG A 22 24.34 -25.44 22.73
N GLU A 23 24.86 -26.04 21.66
CA GLU A 23 24.65 -25.55 20.30
C GLU A 23 23.16 -25.53 19.92
N ILE A 24 22.42 -26.59 20.27
CA ILE A 24 20.98 -26.68 20.07
C ILE A 24 20.28 -25.56 20.86
N SER A 25 20.58 -25.40 22.15
CA SER A 25 19.97 -24.39 23.02
C SER A 25 20.21 -22.96 22.52
N ASP A 26 21.45 -22.62 22.16
CA ASP A 26 21.83 -21.31 21.63
C ASP A 26 21.18 -21.05 20.26
N THR A 27 21.12 -22.10 19.43
CA THR A 27 20.45 -22.06 18.12
C THR A 27 18.93 -21.97 18.26
N PHE A 28 18.31 -22.45 19.34
CA PHE A 28 16.90 -22.16 19.62
C PHE A 28 16.71 -20.74 20.17
N ALA A 29 17.65 -20.26 21.00
CA ALA A 29 17.60 -18.94 21.62
C ALA A 29 17.77 -17.77 20.63
N GLY A 30 18.37 -17.97 19.45
CA GLY A 30 18.66 -16.85 18.53
C GLY A 30 20.12 -16.56 18.28
N HIS A 31 21.01 -17.35 18.87
CA HIS A 31 22.45 -17.07 18.94
C HIS A 31 23.27 -18.24 18.39
N PRO A 32 23.02 -18.71 17.14
CA PRO A 32 23.83 -19.78 16.59
C PRO A 32 25.30 -19.36 16.52
N SER A 33 26.17 -20.28 16.92
CA SER A 33 27.62 -20.11 16.86
C SER A 33 28.11 -20.07 15.40
N VAL A 34 29.28 -19.47 15.19
CA VAL A 34 29.92 -19.50 13.88
C VAL A 34 30.37 -20.93 13.62
N GLY A 35 29.72 -21.61 12.66
CA GLY A 35 29.99 -23.01 12.33
C GLY A 35 28.92 -24.01 12.78
N SER A 36 27.76 -23.55 13.28
CA SER A 36 26.67 -24.46 13.66
C SER A 36 26.22 -25.37 12.51
N ASP A 37 25.85 -26.60 12.84
CA ASP A 37 25.37 -27.61 11.88
C ASP A 37 24.16 -27.04 11.08
N PRO A 38 24.22 -27.06 9.72
CA PRO A 38 23.11 -26.66 8.86
C PRO A 38 21.78 -27.35 9.19
N THR A 39 21.82 -28.61 9.64
CA THR A 39 20.66 -29.40 10.04
C THR A 39 20.02 -28.85 11.31
N VAL A 40 20.82 -28.48 12.31
CA VAL A 40 20.37 -27.86 13.56
C VAL A 40 19.78 -26.47 13.28
N LEU A 41 20.42 -25.69 12.40
CA LEU A 41 19.89 -24.41 11.94
C LEU A 41 18.53 -24.55 11.24
N TRP A 42 18.40 -25.56 10.36
CA TRP A 42 17.15 -25.84 9.65
C TRP A 42 16.05 -26.28 10.63
N LEU A 43 16.32 -27.24 11.52
CA LEU A 43 15.35 -27.72 12.51
C LEU A 43 14.91 -26.59 13.45
N ALA A 44 15.85 -25.83 13.99
CA ALA A 44 15.53 -24.69 14.84
C ALA A 44 14.73 -23.61 14.10
N SER A 45 15.00 -23.40 12.81
CA SER A 45 14.19 -22.48 11.99
C SER A 45 12.76 -22.99 11.77
N SER A 46 12.57 -24.30 11.64
CA SER A 46 11.27 -24.93 11.42
C SER A 46 10.37 -24.91 12.66
N LEU A 47 10.99 -24.94 13.85
CA LEU A 47 10.31 -24.98 15.15
C LEU A 47 10.11 -23.59 15.78
N ARG A 48 10.76 -22.55 15.27
CA ARG A 48 10.56 -21.17 15.75
C ARG A 48 9.25 -20.60 15.24
N VAL A 49 8.28 -20.49 16.15
CA VAL A 49 6.99 -19.81 15.89
C VAL A 49 7.17 -18.29 15.71
N THR A 50 8.18 -17.71 16.36
CA THR A 50 8.44 -16.25 16.31
C THR A 50 9.77 -15.96 15.61
N PRO A 51 9.77 -15.23 14.47
CA PRO A 51 11.00 -14.91 13.75
C PRO A 51 11.87 -13.92 14.56
N PRO A 52 13.21 -13.97 14.43
CA PRO A 52 14.11 -13.02 15.07
C PRO A 52 13.72 -11.56 14.74
N ALA A 53 13.81 -10.65 15.72
CA ALA A 53 13.41 -9.25 15.53
C ALA A 53 14.10 -8.55 14.34
N LYS A 54 15.37 -8.89 14.06
CA LYS A 54 16.13 -8.40 12.89
C LYS A 54 15.49 -8.87 11.57
N LEU A 55 15.04 -10.12 11.50
CA LEU A 55 14.33 -10.65 10.34
C LEU A 55 12.97 -9.98 10.18
N GLY A 56 12.20 -9.84 11.27
CA GLY A 56 10.93 -9.11 11.27
C GLY A 56 11.06 -7.67 10.75
N ARG A 57 12.11 -6.94 11.19
CA ARG A 57 12.41 -5.59 10.67
C ARG A 57 12.74 -5.59 9.18
N ARG A 58 13.51 -6.56 8.70
CA ARG A 58 13.88 -6.69 7.27
C ARG A 58 12.64 -6.98 6.41
N ILE A 59 11.81 -7.91 6.83
CA ILE A 59 10.54 -8.24 6.16
C ILE A 59 9.63 -7.01 6.16
N GLY A 60 9.44 -6.35 7.30
CA GLY A 60 8.64 -5.13 7.39
C GLY A 60 9.16 -4.01 6.50
N ALA A 61 10.47 -3.84 6.38
CA ALA A 61 11.07 -2.88 5.45
C ALA A 61 10.84 -3.28 3.98
N ALA A 62 10.97 -4.56 3.63
CA ALA A 62 10.71 -5.07 2.29
C ALA A 62 9.23 -4.89 1.89
N VAL A 63 8.30 -5.23 2.78
CA VAL A 63 6.85 -5.03 2.60
C VAL A 63 6.50 -3.56 2.43
N ARG A 64 7.09 -2.67 3.25
CA ARG A 64 6.88 -1.21 3.08
C ARG A 64 7.40 -0.71 1.74
N ARG A 65 8.51 -1.24 1.23
CA ARG A 65 9.03 -0.87 -0.10
C ARG A 65 8.15 -1.41 -1.23
N SER A 66 7.64 -2.64 -1.10
CA SER A 66 6.78 -3.23 -2.14
C SER A 66 5.39 -2.60 -2.20
N ASP A 67 4.87 -2.11 -1.07
CA ASP A 67 3.58 -1.41 -0.95
C ASP A 67 3.68 0.10 -1.24
N ARG A 68 4.87 0.64 -1.55
CA ARG A 68 4.99 2.05 -1.93
C ARG A 68 4.49 2.26 -3.37
N PRO A 69 3.60 3.24 -3.61
CA PRO A 69 3.26 3.63 -4.96
C PRO A 69 4.47 4.25 -5.66
N ARG A 70 4.47 4.20 -7.00
CA ARG A 70 5.52 4.88 -7.78
C ARG A 70 5.38 6.40 -7.62
N PRO A 71 6.47 7.19 -7.69
CA PRO A 71 6.40 8.64 -7.45
C PRO A 71 5.37 9.35 -8.32
N LEU A 72 5.33 9.08 -9.63
CA LEU A 72 4.35 9.70 -10.53
C LEU A 72 2.90 9.31 -10.18
N MET A 73 2.67 8.04 -9.81
CA MET A 73 1.35 7.59 -9.33
C MET A 73 0.96 8.31 -8.04
N GLN A 74 1.92 8.43 -7.11
CA GLN A 74 1.74 9.11 -5.83
C GLN A 74 1.38 10.58 -6.03
N TYR A 75 2.15 11.31 -6.84
CA TYR A 75 1.88 12.72 -7.11
C TYR A 75 0.55 12.92 -7.83
N ALA A 76 0.26 12.13 -8.87
CA ALA A 76 -1.01 12.23 -9.59
C ALA A 76 -2.20 11.94 -8.68
N ALA A 77 -2.13 10.88 -7.86
CA ALA A 77 -3.20 10.52 -6.94
C ALA A 77 -3.37 11.57 -5.83
N LEU A 78 -2.28 12.03 -5.19
CA LEU A 78 -2.38 13.04 -4.13
C LEU A 78 -2.87 14.39 -4.67
N ALA A 79 -2.43 14.80 -5.87
CA ALA A 79 -2.92 16.00 -6.52
C ALA A 79 -4.41 15.86 -6.87
N LEU A 80 -4.83 14.75 -7.49
CA LEU A 80 -6.24 14.52 -7.83
C LEU A 80 -7.12 14.49 -6.58
N ALA A 81 -6.65 13.84 -5.52
CA ALA A 81 -7.34 13.83 -4.22
C ALA A 81 -7.47 15.24 -3.64
N ALA A 82 -6.41 16.06 -3.70
CA ALA A 82 -6.47 17.44 -3.23
C ALA A 82 -7.46 18.28 -4.05
N VAL A 83 -7.51 18.10 -5.37
CA VAL A 83 -8.45 18.82 -6.24
C VAL A 83 -9.90 18.38 -5.97
N PHE A 84 -10.16 17.07 -5.85
CA PHE A 84 -11.50 16.59 -5.46
C PHE A 84 -11.92 17.04 -4.07
N LEU A 85 -11.00 17.08 -3.11
CA LEU A 85 -11.28 17.59 -1.78
C LEU A 85 -11.63 19.08 -1.85
N TRP A 86 -10.86 19.86 -2.59
CA TRP A 86 -11.12 21.27 -2.81
C TRP A 86 -12.49 21.48 -3.47
N HIS A 87 -12.79 20.75 -4.55
CA HIS A 87 -14.08 20.78 -5.24
C HIS A 87 -15.22 20.46 -4.24
N GLY A 88 -15.09 19.36 -3.50
CA GLY A 88 -16.09 18.94 -2.52
C GLY A 88 -16.34 20.00 -1.43
N VAL A 89 -15.27 20.57 -0.86
CA VAL A 89 -15.36 21.64 0.14
C VAL A 89 -16.01 22.89 -0.46
N THR A 90 -15.66 23.25 -1.69
CA THR A 90 -16.24 24.41 -2.37
C THR A 90 -17.73 24.23 -2.61
N ASN A 91 -18.17 23.03 -2.98
CA ASN A 91 -19.58 22.68 -3.15
C ASN A 91 -20.36 22.67 -1.83
N LEU A 92 -19.71 22.53 -0.68
CA LEU A 92 -20.33 22.60 0.66
C LEU A 92 -20.37 24.02 1.22
N LEU A 93 -19.33 24.82 0.95
CA LEU A 93 -19.19 26.17 1.54
C LEU A 93 -19.80 27.26 0.65
N LEU A 94 -19.75 27.09 -0.66
CA LEU A 94 -20.22 28.08 -1.62
C LEU A 94 -21.58 27.70 -2.24
N THR A 95 -22.25 26.67 -1.74
CA THR A 95 -23.53 26.15 -2.26
C THR A 95 -24.55 27.26 -2.51
N ASP A 96 -24.79 28.13 -1.52
CA ASP A 96 -25.73 29.24 -1.62
C ASP A 96 -25.32 30.31 -2.63
N TRP A 97 -24.02 30.56 -2.73
CA TRP A 97 -23.50 31.53 -3.69
C TRP A 97 -23.60 30.97 -5.12
N ILE A 98 -23.21 29.71 -5.31
CA ILE A 98 -23.29 29.01 -6.60
C ILE A 98 -24.76 28.96 -7.04
N ALA A 99 -25.67 28.39 -6.24
CA ALA A 99 -27.08 28.25 -6.57
C ALA A 99 -27.73 29.59 -7.01
N ARG A 100 -27.39 30.70 -6.33
CA ARG A 100 -27.87 32.04 -6.71
C ARG A 100 -27.29 32.57 -8.02
N ASN A 101 -26.05 32.23 -8.37
CA ASN A 101 -25.40 32.70 -9.60
C ASN A 101 -25.76 31.86 -10.83
N ILE A 102 -26.04 30.57 -10.69
CA ILE A 102 -26.47 29.69 -11.80
C ILE A 102 -28.00 29.56 -11.91
N GLY A 103 -28.76 30.15 -10.98
CA GLY A 103 -30.24 30.16 -11.04
C GLY A 103 -30.88 28.80 -10.76
N GLU A 104 -30.14 27.86 -10.17
CA GLU A 104 -30.62 26.51 -9.91
C GLU A 104 -31.16 26.34 -8.47
N PRO A 105 -32.31 25.67 -8.28
CA PRO A 105 -32.93 25.47 -6.96
C PRO A 105 -32.29 24.34 -6.12
N GLY A 106 -31.21 23.71 -6.59
CA GLY A 106 -30.72 22.42 -6.07
C GLY A 106 -29.72 22.48 -4.92
N HIS A 107 -30.08 23.04 -3.76
CA HIS A 107 -29.18 23.16 -2.61
C HIS A 107 -28.70 21.78 -2.08
N HIS A 108 -29.55 20.75 -2.15
CA HIS A 108 -29.19 19.39 -1.71
C HIS A 108 -28.26 18.66 -2.68
N ALA A 109 -28.47 18.81 -3.99
CA ALA A 109 -27.65 18.11 -5.00
C ALA A 109 -26.18 18.54 -4.94
N LEU A 110 -25.93 19.84 -4.72
CA LEU A 110 -24.58 20.37 -4.56
C LEU A 110 -23.91 19.88 -3.27
N ILE A 111 -24.66 19.74 -2.16
CA ILE A 111 -24.15 19.20 -0.89
C ILE A 111 -23.80 17.71 -1.03
N GLU A 112 -24.71 16.91 -1.61
CA GLU A 112 -24.49 15.48 -1.86
C GLU A 112 -23.30 15.25 -2.79
N LEU A 113 -23.18 16.04 -3.86
CA LEU A 113 -22.01 16.05 -4.73
C LEU A 113 -20.75 16.41 -3.95
N GLY A 114 -20.82 17.40 -3.05
CA GLY A 114 -19.72 17.77 -2.16
C GLY A 114 -19.19 16.59 -1.35
N PHE A 115 -20.09 15.85 -0.68
CA PHE A 115 -19.73 14.64 0.05
C PHE A 115 -19.18 13.52 -0.85
N ALA A 116 -19.76 13.32 -2.03
CA ALA A 116 -19.29 12.33 -2.99
C ALA A 116 -17.85 12.64 -3.45
N MET A 117 -17.54 13.90 -3.74
CA MET A 117 -16.20 14.34 -4.14
C MET A 117 -15.19 14.17 -3.00
N MET A 118 -15.57 14.47 -1.75
CA MET A 118 -14.72 14.21 -0.58
C MET A 118 -14.46 12.71 -0.39
N ALA A 119 -15.47 11.86 -0.57
CA ALA A 119 -15.30 10.41 -0.48
C ALA A 119 -14.38 9.87 -1.59
N ALA A 120 -14.53 10.37 -2.82
CA ALA A 120 -13.63 10.07 -3.93
C ALA A 120 -12.20 10.52 -3.63
N ALA A 121 -12.02 11.70 -3.04
CA ALA A 121 -10.70 12.20 -2.62
C ALA A 121 -10.01 11.26 -1.63
N VAL A 122 -10.75 10.69 -0.66
CA VAL A 122 -10.20 9.70 0.29
C VAL A 122 -9.76 8.43 -0.43
N ALA A 123 -10.59 7.89 -1.32
CA ALA A 123 -10.27 6.69 -2.08
C ALA A 123 -9.04 6.88 -2.98
N VAL A 124 -8.95 8.01 -3.68
CA VAL A 124 -7.82 8.39 -4.53
C VAL A 124 -6.57 8.64 -3.69
N GLY A 125 -6.69 9.37 -2.57
CA GLY A 125 -5.59 9.65 -1.67
C GLY A 125 -4.97 8.38 -1.09
N ALA A 126 -5.79 7.37 -0.76
CA ALA A 126 -5.32 6.07 -0.29
C ALA A 126 -4.40 5.38 -1.32
N ALA A 127 -4.69 5.52 -2.63
CA ALA A 127 -3.84 5.03 -3.71
C ALA A 127 -2.49 5.78 -3.79
N GLY A 128 -2.46 7.06 -3.45
CA GLY A 128 -1.24 7.86 -3.32
C GLY A 128 -0.39 7.51 -2.11
N LEU A 129 -0.99 6.93 -1.07
CA LEU A 129 -0.29 6.51 0.15
C LEU A 129 0.22 5.08 0.08
N ARG A 130 -0.56 4.16 -0.50
CA ARG A 130 -0.19 2.74 -0.59
C ARG A 130 -0.63 2.11 -1.90
N LYS A 131 0.29 1.38 -2.53
CA LYS A 131 0.11 0.72 -3.82
C LYS A 131 -1.07 -0.25 -3.82
N ARG A 132 -1.34 -0.97 -2.72
CA ARG A 132 -2.47 -1.91 -2.66
C ARG A 132 -3.84 -1.27 -2.89
N TRP A 133 -4.00 0.03 -2.60
CA TRP A 133 -5.25 0.77 -2.80
C TRP A 133 -5.39 1.36 -4.20
N THR A 134 -4.36 1.21 -5.05
CA THR A 134 -4.36 1.75 -6.43
C THR A 134 -5.60 1.36 -7.24
N PRO A 135 -6.06 0.09 -7.27
CA PRO A 135 -7.25 -0.26 -8.05
C PRO A 135 -8.52 0.48 -7.60
N ILE A 136 -8.68 0.68 -6.29
CA ILE A 136 -9.83 1.37 -5.71
C ILE A 136 -9.77 2.86 -6.04
N GLY A 137 -8.60 3.50 -5.84
CA GLY A 137 -8.42 4.90 -6.20
C GLY A 137 -8.61 5.16 -7.70
N VAL A 138 -8.14 4.24 -8.57
CA VAL A 138 -8.36 4.33 -10.02
C VAL A 138 -9.83 4.19 -10.36
N GLY A 139 -10.50 3.17 -9.81
CA GLY A 139 -11.92 2.91 -10.08
C GLY A 139 -12.83 4.06 -9.63
N ALA A 140 -12.52 4.69 -8.50
CA ALA A 140 -13.27 5.85 -8.01
C ALA A 140 -12.91 7.13 -8.78
N GLY A 141 -11.62 7.43 -8.92
CA GLY A 141 -11.19 8.76 -9.34
C GLY A 141 -11.06 8.96 -10.85
N VAL A 142 -10.70 7.93 -11.62
CA VAL A 142 -10.49 8.09 -13.06
C VAL A 142 -11.80 8.39 -13.81
N PRO A 143 -12.90 7.65 -13.61
CA PRO A 143 -14.15 7.95 -14.30
C PRO A 143 -14.65 9.36 -13.98
N LEU A 144 -14.63 9.75 -12.70
CA LEU A 144 -15.05 11.08 -12.26
C LEU A 144 -14.19 12.18 -12.87
N GLY A 145 -12.86 12.09 -12.74
CA GLY A 145 -11.97 13.12 -13.25
C GLY A 145 -12.02 13.27 -14.77
N VAL A 146 -12.16 12.17 -15.51
CA VAL A 146 -12.33 12.22 -16.98
C VAL A 146 -13.64 12.90 -17.36
N LEU A 147 -14.75 12.57 -16.70
CA LEU A 147 -16.05 13.21 -16.96
C LEU A 147 -16.01 14.71 -16.66
N LEU A 148 -15.42 15.09 -15.52
CA LEU A 148 -15.25 16.50 -15.16
C LEU A 148 -14.35 17.21 -16.17
N GLY A 149 -13.21 16.63 -16.56
CA GLY A 149 -12.35 17.19 -17.60
C GLY A 149 -13.03 17.40 -18.94
N ALA A 150 -13.85 16.44 -19.38
CA ALA A 150 -14.67 16.58 -20.58
C ALA A 150 -15.68 17.73 -20.44
N HIS A 151 -16.34 17.84 -19.29
CA HIS A 151 -17.25 18.94 -19.00
C HIS A 151 -16.55 20.31 -19.01
N GLY A 152 -15.39 20.44 -18.36
CA GLY A 152 -14.61 21.67 -18.33
C GLY A 152 -14.21 22.19 -19.71
N SER A 153 -13.99 21.30 -20.68
CA SER A 153 -13.71 21.70 -22.08
C SER A 153 -14.87 22.46 -22.74
N THR A 154 -16.09 22.24 -22.26
CA THR A 154 -17.30 22.92 -22.75
C THR A 154 -17.56 24.26 -22.03
N GLU A 155 -16.91 24.50 -20.89
CA GLU A 155 -17.13 25.67 -20.04
C GLU A 155 -16.10 26.79 -20.22
N VAL A 156 -15.06 26.59 -21.04
CA VAL A 156 -13.92 27.52 -21.16
C VAL A 156 -14.36 28.95 -21.49
N THR A 157 -15.41 29.11 -22.29
CA THR A 157 -15.95 30.43 -22.69
C THR A 157 -16.96 31.01 -21.72
N VAL A 158 -17.45 30.22 -20.76
CA VAL A 158 -18.52 30.60 -19.83
C VAL A 158 -17.96 30.89 -18.44
N PHE A 159 -17.06 30.03 -17.95
CA PHE A 159 -16.46 30.15 -16.63
C PHE A 159 -15.04 29.58 -16.62
N ALA A 160 -14.07 30.41 -16.99
CA ALA A 160 -12.68 30.02 -17.14
C ALA A 160 -12.07 29.36 -15.89
N TRP A 161 -12.49 29.78 -14.70
CA TRP A 161 -12.03 29.20 -13.44
C TRP A 161 -12.51 27.76 -13.24
N GLY A 162 -13.80 27.50 -13.43
CA GLY A 162 -14.36 26.15 -13.35
C GLY A 162 -13.81 25.24 -14.44
N ALA A 163 -13.69 25.75 -15.67
CA ALA A 163 -13.05 25.02 -16.76
C ALA A 163 -11.62 24.59 -16.42
N ALA A 164 -10.82 25.48 -15.82
CA ALA A 164 -9.45 25.16 -15.42
C ALA A 164 -9.40 24.08 -14.33
N LEU A 165 -10.29 24.14 -13.33
CA LEU A 165 -10.42 23.13 -12.28
C LEU A 165 -10.74 21.75 -12.89
N HIS A 166 -11.79 21.70 -13.70
CA HIS A 166 -12.28 20.50 -14.35
C HIS A 166 -11.24 19.87 -15.29
N ILE A 167 -10.57 20.67 -16.14
CA ILE A 167 -9.50 20.18 -17.02
C ILE A 167 -8.34 19.60 -16.20
N THR A 168 -7.99 20.23 -15.07
CA THR A 168 -6.95 19.73 -14.17
C THR A 168 -7.31 18.35 -13.60
N GLU A 169 -8.56 18.16 -13.17
CA GLU A 169 -9.07 16.85 -12.72
C GLU A 169 -8.92 15.79 -13.82
N GLY A 170 -9.29 16.13 -15.06
CA GLY A 170 -9.15 15.24 -16.22
C GLY A 170 -7.71 14.84 -16.51
N VAL A 171 -6.79 15.81 -16.55
CA VAL A 171 -5.36 15.54 -16.83
C VAL A 171 -4.75 14.63 -15.74
N LEU A 172 -5.08 14.88 -14.47
CA LEU A 172 -4.59 14.07 -13.35
C LEU A 172 -5.18 12.65 -13.38
N ALA A 173 -6.47 12.50 -13.67
CA ALA A 173 -7.13 11.22 -13.84
C ALA A 173 -6.52 10.39 -14.99
N ILE A 174 -6.30 11.01 -16.16
CA ILE A 174 -5.66 10.36 -17.30
C ILE A 174 -4.23 9.93 -16.95
N THR A 175 -3.47 10.81 -16.29
CA THR A 175 -2.11 10.50 -15.83
C THR A 175 -2.10 9.28 -14.91
N MET A 176 -2.99 9.28 -13.91
CA MET A 176 -3.14 8.17 -12.96
C MET A 176 -3.52 6.86 -13.67
N PHE A 177 -4.44 6.91 -14.63
CA PHE A 177 -4.84 5.75 -15.43
C PHE A 177 -3.69 5.21 -16.28
N VAL A 178 -2.98 6.07 -17.02
CA VAL A 178 -1.87 5.66 -17.89
C VAL A 178 -0.76 5.00 -17.08
N VAL A 179 -0.41 5.58 -15.93
CA VAL A 179 0.58 5.00 -15.02
C VAL A 179 0.12 3.64 -14.52
N TRP A 180 -1.11 3.54 -14.01
CA TRP A 180 -1.65 2.27 -13.53
C TRP A 180 -1.68 1.20 -14.63
N TRP A 181 -2.14 1.54 -15.83
CA TRP A 181 -2.24 0.64 -16.97
C TRP A 181 -0.86 0.09 -17.38
N ARG A 182 0.11 0.99 -17.59
CA ARG A 182 1.48 0.63 -18.00
C ARG A 182 2.14 -0.36 -17.04
N TYR A 183 1.91 -0.22 -15.73
CA TYR A 183 2.57 -1.05 -14.72
C TYR A 183 1.77 -2.28 -14.30
N SER A 184 0.45 -2.26 -14.43
CA SER A 184 -0.38 -3.45 -14.20
C SER A 184 -0.15 -4.51 -15.27
N GLY A 185 0.12 -4.08 -16.51
CA GLY A 185 0.48 -4.99 -17.61
C GLY A 185 1.87 -5.62 -17.45
N ALA A 186 2.84 -4.90 -16.89
CA ALA A 186 4.20 -5.40 -16.67
C ALA A 186 4.26 -6.51 -15.61
N SER A 187 3.62 -6.31 -14.46
CA SER A 187 3.59 -7.33 -13.39
C SER A 187 2.85 -8.61 -13.79
N ARG A 188 1.89 -8.56 -14.74
CA ARG A 188 1.23 -9.76 -15.28
C ARG A 188 2.13 -10.60 -16.20
N ARG A 189 3.19 -10.02 -16.76
CA ARG A 189 4.13 -10.72 -17.66
C ARG A 189 5.23 -11.43 -16.89
N GLU A 190 5.68 -10.86 -15.77
CA GLU A 190 6.72 -11.47 -14.91
C GLU A 190 6.22 -12.70 -14.14
N GLY A 191 4.92 -12.81 -13.85
CA GLY A 191 4.33 -13.99 -13.20
C GLY A 191 3.96 -15.15 -14.15
N LYS A 192 4.35 -15.08 -15.42
CA LYS A 192 4.12 -16.13 -16.44
C LYS A 192 5.41 -16.87 -16.85
N VAL A 193 6.51 -16.66 -16.12
CA VAL A 193 7.78 -17.39 -16.31
C VAL A 193 7.89 -18.47 -15.25
#